data_AF-A0A0Q6M441-F1
#
_entry.id   AF-A0A0Q6M441-F1
#
_cell.length_a   1.000
_cell.length_b   1.000
_cell.length_c   1.000
_cell.angle_alpha   90.00
_cell.angle_beta   90.00
_cell.angle_gamma   90.00
#
_symmetry.space_group_name_H-M   'P 1'
#
loop_
_entity.id
_entity.type
_entity.pdbx_description
1 polymer ?
#
loop_
_entity_poly.entity_id
_entity_poly.type
_entity_poly.pdbx_seq_one_letter_code
_entity_poly.pdbx_strand_id
1 'polypeptide(L)'
;MGAFLTVCAATASADPALELGRQLYRGEVALPGTINGHAQPLPPLATRCTNCHSRDSAAQAASGAASFAPLLTRERLLGPIARRGGPPSRYDEAAFCRLLRTGIDPAIMLIPRQMPRYAIDDAQCKALWAYLVDGGETR
;
A
#
# COMPACT_ATOMS: atom_id res chain seq x y z
N MET A 1 -11.35 -28.73 -48.30
CA MET A 1 -11.69 -28.99 -46.88
C MET A 1 -10.53 -28.50 -46.04
N GLY A 2 -10.78 -27.65 -45.03
CA GLY A 2 -9.79 -27.25 -44.03
C GLY A 2 -9.65 -25.74 -43.86
N ALA A 3 -10.61 -25.09 -43.21
CA ALA A 3 -10.47 -23.73 -42.72
C ALA A 3 -9.76 -23.77 -41.35
N PHE A 4 -8.58 -23.15 -41.25
CA PHE A 4 -7.92 -22.92 -39.97
C PHE A 4 -8.51 -21.68 -39.32
N LEU A 5 -9.19 -21.87 -38.19
CA LEU A 5 -9.62 -20.80 -37.29
C LEU A 5 -8.45 -20.46 -36.36
N THR A 6 -7.79 -19.33 -36.59
CA THR A 6 -6.86 -18.74 -35.63
C THR A 6 -7.67 -18.04 -34.54
N VAL A 7 -7.66 -18.59 -33.33
CA VAL A 7 -8.18 -17.94 -32.13
C VAL A 7 -7.14 -16.91 -31.67
N CYS A 8 -7.46 -15.62 -31.77
CA CYS A 8 -6.71 -14.57 -31.08
C CYS A 8 -7.06 -14.63 -29.58
N ALA A 9 -6.12 -15.08 -28.76
CA ALA A 9 -6.22 -14.91 -27.32
C ALA A 9 -6.04 -13.41 -27.00
N ALA A 10 -7.11 -12.76 -26.52
CA ALA A 10 -7.02 -11.43 -25.96
C ALA A 10 -6.21 -11.50 -24.66
N THR A 11 -4.95 -11.10 -24.71
CA THR A 11 -4.19 -10.78 -23.51
C THR A 11 -4.87 -9.56 -22.86
N ALA A 12 -5.51 -9.75 -21.71
CA ALA A 12 -5.95 -8.63 -20.89
C ALA A 12 -4.72 -7.76 -20.60
N SER A 13 -4.63 -6.58 -21.21
CA SER A 13 -3.59 -5.62 -20.92
C SER A 13 -3.69 -5.25 -19.44
N ALA A 14 -2.67 -5.59 -18.65
CA ALA A 14 -2.60 -5.16 -17.26
C ALA A 14 -2.62 -3.62 -17.22
N ASP A 15 -3.49 -3.05 -16.38
CA ASP A 15 -3.55 -1.60 -16.18
C ASP A 15 -2.17 -1.12 -15.69
N PRO A 16 -1.48 -0.25 -16.45
CA PRO A 16 -0.14 0.22 -16.09
C PRO A 16 -0.07 0.86 -14.70
N ALA A 17 -1.15 1.50 -14.23
CA ALA A 17 -1.21 2.10 -12.91
C ALA A 17 -1.26 1.04 -11.80
N LEU A 18 -2.05 -0.03 -12.00
CA LEU A 18 -2.12 -1.14 -11.04
C LEU A 18 -0.78 -1.88 -10.96
N GLU A 19 -0.11 -2.05 -12.10
CA GLU A 19 1.20 -2.70 -12.17
C GLU A 19 2.28 -1.87 -11.47
N LEU A 20 2.34 -0.55 -11.70
CA LEU A 20 3.24 0.34 -10.97
C LEU A 20 2.95 0.31 -9.45
N GLY A 21 1.69 0.32 -9.06
CA GLY A 21 1.30 0.22 -7.65
C GLY A 21 1.76 -1.09 -6.99
N ARG A 22 1.63 -2.22 -7.70
CA ARG A 22 2.17 -3.53 -7.28
C ARG A 22 3.68 -3.48 -7.11
N GLN A 23 4.39 -2.93 -8.09
CA GLN A 23 5.85 -2.82 -8.09
C GLN A 23 6.35 -1.96 -6.92
N LEU A 24 5.69 -0.82 -6.65
CA LEU A 24 6.00 0.03 -5.50
C LEU A 24 5.75 -0.70 -4.17
N TYR A 25 4.60 -1.37 -4.05
CA TYR A 25 4.23 -2.09 -2.83
C TYR A 25 5.23 -3.22 -2.49
N ARG A 26 5.68 -3.98 -3.50
CA ARG A 26 6.69 -5.05 -3.37
C ARG A 26 8.12 -4.54 -3.30
N GLY A 27 8.34 -3.25 -3.60
CA GLY A 27 9.66 -2.64 -3.71
C GLY A 27 10.51 -3.22 -4.84
N GLU A 28 9.86 -3.51 -5.97
CA GLU A 28 10.49 -3.76 -7.28
C GLU A 28 10.95 -2.43 -7.89
N VAL A 29 10.21 -1.35 -7.63
CA VAL A 29 10.64 0.04 -7.83
C VAL A 29 11.08 0.61 -6.49
N ALA A 30 12.27 1.20 -6.45
CA ALA A 30 12.79 1.81 -5.24
C ALA A 30 11.93 3.02 -4.84
N LEU A 31 11.47 3.02 -3.59
CA LEU A 31 10.77 4.14 -2.99
C LEU A 31 11.56 4.61 -1.76
N PRO A 32 12.33 5.71 -1.86
CA PRO A 32 13.12 6.22 -0.75
C PRO A 32 12.21 6.60 0.43
N GLY A 33 12.61 6.22 1.63
CA GLY A 33 11.90 6.58 2.85
C GLY A 33 12.81 6.72 4.05
N THR A 34 12.40 7.56 5.00
CA THR A 34 13.10 7.81 6.26
C THR A 34 12.24 7.41 7.44
N ILE A 35 12.85 6.88 8.49
CA ILE A 35 12.17 6.68 9.78
C ILE A 35 12.27 7.99 10.56
N ASN A 36 11.19 8.38 11.23
CA ASN A 36 11.18 9.59 12.04
C ASN A 36 12.22 9.48 13.18
N GLY A 37 13.26 10.32 13.11
CA GLY A 37 14.43 10.29 14.00
C GLY A 37 15.74 9.90 13.30
N HIS A 38 15.69 9.47 12.04
CA HIS A 38 16.87 9.17 11.23
C HIS A 38 17.08 10.27 10.18
N ALA A 39 18.34 10.70 10.03
CA ALA A 39 18.71 11.74 9.06
C ALA A 39 18.87 11.20 7.63
N GLN A 40 19.12 9.90 7.48
CA GLN A 40 19.41 9.28 6.19
C GLN A 40 18.26 8.39 5.71
N PRO A 41 18.01 8.33 4.39
CA PRO A 41 17.11 7.34 3.82
C PRO A 41 17.54 5.92 4.21
N LEU A 42 16.54 5.08 4.44
CA LEU A 42 16.77 3.66 4.62
C LEU A 42 17.26 3.02 3.31
N PRO A 43 18.00 1.90 3.38
CA PRO A 43 18.28 1.09 2.20
C PRO A 43 16.99 0.71 1.45
N PRO A 44 16.97 0.65 0.11
CA PRO A 44 15.75 0.35 -0.65
C PRO A 44 15.03 -0.95 -0.24
N LEU A 45 15.78 -1.96 0.19
CA LEU A 45 15.22 -3.23 0.67
C LEU A 45 14.45 -3.09 1.99
N ALA A 46 14.77 -2.08 2.80
CA ALA A 46 14.15 -1.86 4.10
C ALA A 46 12.86 -1.03 4.01
N THR A 47 12.60 -0.34 2.89
CA THR A 47 11.43 0.53 2.73
C THR A 47 10.21 -0.16 2.10
N ARG A 48 10.34 -1.43 1.71
CA ARG A 48 9.27 -2.20 1.05
C ARG A 48 8.04 -2.32 1.95
N CYS A 49 6.85 -2.06 1.40
CA CYS A 49 5.61 -2.15 2.17
C CYS A 49 5.37 -3.57 2.68
N THR A 50 5.71 -4.58 1.86
CA THR A 50 5.61 -6.00 2.18
C THR A 50 6.39 -6.43 3.41
N ASN A 51 7.42 -5.68 3.83
CA ASN A 51 8.17 -6.01 5.05
C ASN A 51 7.29 -5.97 6.31
N CYS A 52 6.22 -5.15 6.30
CA CYS A 52 5.32 -4.98 7.44
C CYS A 52 3.86 -5.32 7.11
N HIS A 53 3.42 -5.10 5.88
CA HIS A 53 2.02 -5.21 5.47
C HIS A 53 1.68 -6.52 4.75
N SER A 54 2.51 -7.57 4.87
CA SER A 54 2.27 -8.84 4.17
C SER A 54 1.16 -9.69 4.79
N ARG A 55 0.66 -10.66 4.00
CA ARG A 55 -0.22 -11.75 4.50
C ARG A 55 0.43 -12.51 5.66
N ASP A 56 1.74 -12.78 5.59
CA ASP A 56 2.47 -13.48 6.64
C ASP A 56 2.55 -12.63 7.91
N SER A 57 2.78 -11.32 7.79
CA SER A 57 2.77 -10.37 8.91
C SER A 57 1.40 -10.30 9.59
N ALA A 58 0.32 -10.44 8.81
CA ALA A 58 -1.05 -10.48 9.33
C ALA A 58 -1.41 -11.84 9.96
N ALA A 59 -0.97 -12.95 9.38
CA ALA A 59 -1.15 -14.30 9.94
C ALA A 59 -0.45 -14.44 11.29
N GLN A 60 0.75 -13.88 11.43
CA GLN A 60 1.45 -13.79 12.72
C GLN A 60 0.64 -13.03 13.77
N ALA A 61 -0.01 -11.92 13.39
CA ALA A 61 -0.91 -11.16 14.26
C ALA A 61 -2.07 -12.01 14.79
N ALA A 62 -2.71 -12.77 13.89
CA ALA A 62 -3.86 -13.60 14.21
C ALA A 62 -3.50 -14.75 15.18
N SER A 63 -2.26 -15.22 15.13
CA SER A 63 -1.70 -16.24 16.04
C SER A 63 -1.28 -15.67 17.41
N GLY A 64 -1.52 -14.39 17.68
CA GLY A 64 -1.15 -13.73 18.93
C GLY A 64 0.31 -13.28 19.03
N ALA A 65 1.09 -13.43 17.96
CA ALA A 65 2.44 -12.86 17.89
C ALA A 65 2.38 -11.35 17.62
N ALA A 66 3.44 -10.63 17.99
CA ALA A 66 3.56 -9.22 17.67
C ALA A 66 3.58 -9.04 16.14
N SER A 67 2.63 -8.26 15.62
CA SER A 67 2.59 -7.88 14.21
C SER A 67 3.13 -6.48 14.02
N PHE A 68 3.93 -6.29 12.97
CA PHE A 68 4.48 -4.98 12.63
C PHE A 68 3.41 -4.03 12.10
N ALA A 69 2.48 -4.53 11.28
CA ALA A 69 1.41 -3.73 10.71
C ALA A 69 0.25 -4.61 10.21
N PRO A 70 -0.98 -4.06 10.12
CA PRO A 70 -2.10 -4.78 9.53
C PRO A 70 -1.92 -4.96 8.01
N LEU A 71 -2.54 -6.00 7.45
CA LEU A 71 -2.72 -6.14 6.01
C LEU A 71 -3.53 -4.97 5.45
N LEU A 72 -3.08 -4.38 4.35
CA LEU A 72 -3.75 -3.25 3.70
C LEU A 72 -4.81 -3.75 2.71
N THR A 73 -5.98 -4.14 3.22
CA THR A 73 -7.12 -4.53 2.37
C THR A 73 -7.96 -3.34 1.95
N ARG A 74 -8.72 -3.50 0.87
CA ARG A 74 -9.69 -2.50 0.40
C ARG A 74 -10.66 -2.10 1.50
N GLU A 75 -11.19 -3.07 2.24
CA GLU A 75 -12.16 -2.87 3.32
C GLU A 75 -11.55 -2.05 4.46
N ARG A 76 -10.27 -2.31 4.79
CA ARG A 76 -9.58 -1.56 5.85
C ARG A 76 -9.30 -0.11 5.45
N LEU A 77 -8.96 0.14 4.19
CA LEU A 77 -8.67 1.49 3.71
C LEU A 77 -9.94 2.32 3.54
N LEU A 78 -10.96 1.75 2.89
CA LEU A 78 -12.20 2.47 2.55
C LEU A 78 -13.24 2.44 3.68
N GLY A 79 -13.10 1.52 4.64
CA GLY A 79 -13.99 1.37 5.78
C GLY A 79 -13.85 2.48 6.83
N PRO A 80 -14.88 2.66 7.68
CA PRO A 80 -14.85 3.64 8.75
C PRO A 80 -13.86 3.25 9.86
N ILE A 81 -13.04 4.20 10.28
CA ILE A 81 -12.11 4.12 11.41
C ILE A 81 -12.74 4.86 12.58
N ALA A 82 -13.11 4.12 13.62
CA ALA A 82 -13.68 4.68 14.84
C ALA A 82 -12.65 5.56 15.57
N ARG A 83 -13.12 6.66 16.16
CA ARG A 83 -12.31 7.54 17.01
C ARG A 83 -13.06 7.93 18.27
N ARG A 84 -12.30 8.17 19.35
CA ARG A 84 -12.88 8.66 20.61
C ARG A 84 -13.40 10.08 20.41
N GLY A 85 -14.71 10.27 20.57
CA GLY A 85 -15.33 11.59 20.62
C GLY A 85 -15.47 12.34 19.29
N GLY A 86 -15.51 11.65 18.14
CA GLY A 86 -15.74 12.30 16.85
C GLY A 86 -16.32 11.37 15.78
N PRO A 87 -16.74 11.90 14.62
CA PRO A 87 -17.25 11.08 13.53
C PRO A 87 -16.13 10.16 12.99
N PRO A 88 -16.46 8.96 12.50
CA PRO A 88 -15.46 8.06 11.95
C PRO A 88 -14.76 8.71 10.74
N SER A 89 -13.45 8.49 10.63
CA SER A 89 -12.66 8.87 9.45
C SER A 89 -12.49 7.68 8.53
N ARG A 90 -12.13 7.89 7.27
CA ARG A 90 -11.72 6.84 6.33
C ARG A 90 -10.58 7.34 5.47
N TYR A 91 -9.86 6.45 4.81
CA TYR A 91 -8.92 6.90 3.79
C TYR A 91 -9.65 7.29 2.52
N ASP A 92 -9.18 8.37 1.92
CA ASP A 92 -9.23 8.61 0.49
C ASP A 92 -7.79 8.71 -0.03
N GLU A 93 -7.62 8.87 -1.34
CA GLU A 93 -6.30 8.98 -1.97
C GLU A 93 -5.46 10.11 -1.34
N ALA A 94 -6.06 11.29 -1.13
CA ALA A 94 -5.36 12.44 -0.60
C ALA A 94 -4.86 12.21 0.84
N ALA A 95 -5.69 11.62 1.70
CA ALA A 95 -5.32 11.28 3.06
C ALA A 95 -4.29 10.15 3.12
N PHE A 96 -4.36 9.19 2.20
CA PHE A 96 -3.35 8.14 2.05
C PHE A 96 -1.99 8.72 1.63
N CYS A 97 -1.95 9.57 0.61
CA CYS A 97 -0.71 10.23 0.17
C CYS A 97 -0.13 11.13 1.25
N ARG A 98 -0.98 11.87 1.99
CA ARG A 98 -0.53 12.63 3.15
C ARG A 98 0.09 11.74 4.21
N LEU A 99 -0.52 10.60 4.54
CA LEU A 99 0.02 9.65 5.50
C LEU A 99 1.41 9.15 5.06
N LEU A 100 1.58 8.74 3.80
CA LEU A 100 2.88 8.24 3.33
C LEU A 100 3.98 9.30 3.42
N ARG A 101 3.67 10.56 3.13
CA ARG A 101 4.65 11.66 3.15
C ARG A 101 4.95 12.16 4.56
N THR A 102 3.92 12.26 5.41
CA THR A 102 4.00 13.01 6.68
C THR A 102 3.83 12.14 7.91
N GLY A 103 3.16 11.00 7.77
CA GLY A 103 2.78 10.12 8.86
C GLY A 103 1.49 10.47 9.56
N ILE A 104 0.72 11.39 8.98
CA ILE A 104 -0.53 11.87 9.57
C ILE A 104 -1.69 11.16 8.88
N ASP A 105 -2.45 10.41 9.65
CA ASP A 105 -3.60 9.65 9.16
C ASP A 105 -4.85 10.54 8.92
N PRO A 106 -5.99 9.97 8.47
CA PRO A 106 -7.24 10.71 8.28
C PRO A 106 -7.85 11.26 9.58
N ALA A 107 -7.50 10.69 10.73
CA ALA A 107 -7.93 11.16 12.04
C ALA A 107 -6.96 12.21 12.65
N ILE A 108 -5.94 12.62 11.89
CA ILE A 108 -4.88 13.56 12.32
C ILE A 108 -3.97 12.96 13.40
N MET A 109 -3.90 11.63 13.46
CA MET A 109 -3.03 10.89 14.37
C MET A 109 -1.69 10.58 13.68
N LEU A 110 -0.61 10.57 14.47
CA LEU A 110 0.70 10.14 14.01
C LEU A 110 0.77 8.61 13.97
N ILE A 111 1.21 8.06 12.84
CA ILE A 111 1.47 6.63 12.70
C ILE A 111 2.78 6.22 13.40
N PRO A 112 2.97 4.92 13.72
CA PRO A 112 4.17 4.43 14.39
C PRO A 112 5.46 4.93 13.73
N ARG A 113 6.47 5.24 14.55
CA ARG A 113 7.75 5.79 14.08
C ARG A 113 8.44 4.87 13.08
N GLN A 114 8.29 3.55 13.25
CA GLN A 114 8.88 2.50 12.45
C GLN A 114 8.34 2.47 11.01
N MET A 115 7.15 3.04 10.75
CA MET A 115 6.65 3.16 9.39
C MET A 115 7.38 4.30 8.68
N PRO A 116 8.01 4.06 7.50
CA PRO A 116 8.76 5.11 6.81
C PRO A 116 7.89 6.30 6.37
N ARG A 117 8.55 7.45 6.18
CA ARG A 117 8.04 8.61 5.45
C ARG A 117 8.67 8.62 4.08
N TYR A 118 7.84 8.54 3.05
CA TYR A 118 8.29 8.28 1.69
C TYR A 118 8.45 9.56 0.89
N ALA A 119 9.52 9.64 0.11
CA ALA A 119 9.67 10.61 -0.98
C ALA A 119 8.88 10.10 -2.20
N ILE A 120 7.56 10.07 -2.07
CA ILE A 120 6.62 9.57 -3.08
C ILE A 120 5.98 10.74 -3.84
N ASP A 121 6.10 10.75 -5.17
CA ASP A 121 5.41 11.74 -6.01
C ASP A 121 3.90 11.43 -6.15
N ASP A 122 3.16 12.32 -6.79
CA ASP A 122 1.70 12.17 -6.91
C ASP A 122 1.30 11.00 -7.83
N ALA A 123 2.06 10.73 -8.90
CA ALA A 123 1.76 9.65 -9.84
C ALA A 123 2.00 8.28 -9.20
N GLN A 124 3.12 8.13 -8.49
CA GLN A 124 3.46 6.95 -7.73
C GLN A 124 2.44 6.69 -6.61
N CYS A 125 2.05 7.74 -5.88
CA CYS A 125 1.08 7.58 -4.80
C CYS A 125 -0.29 7.16 -5.34
N LYS A 126 -0.76 7.78 -6.42
CA LYS A 126 -2.01 7.40 -7.08
C LYS A 126 -1.99 5.96 -7.58
N ALA A 127 -0.89 5.52 -8.19
CA ALA A 127 -0.73 4.13 -8.64
C ALA A 127 -0.78 3.14 -7.48
N LEU A 128 -0.07 3.43 -6.38
CA LEU A 128 -0.09 2.62 -5.16
C LEU A 128 -1.49 2.57 -4.54
N TRP A 129 -2.19 3.71 -4.47
CA TRP A 129 -3.56 3.76 -4.00
C TRP A 129 -4.49 2.91 -4.87
N ALA A 130 -4.43 3.06 -6.19
CA ALA A 130 -5.23 2.31 -7.15
C ALA A 130 -5.04 0.79 -6.97
N TYR A 131 -3.79 0.33 -6.86
CA TYR A 131 -3.49 -1.08 -6.59
C TYR A 131 -4.13 -1.58 -5.28
N LEU A 132 -3.99 -0.83 -4.19
CA LEU A 132 -4.52 -1.24 -2.89
C LEU A 132 -6.05 -1.29 -2.85
N VAL A 133 -6.72 -0.31 -3.45
CA VAL A 133 -8.19 -0.31 -3.48
C VAL A 133 -8.73 -1.35 -4.47
N ASP A 134 -7.97 -1.73 -5.50
CA ASP A 134 -8.33 -2.80 -6.43
C ASP A 134 -8.07 -4.22 -5.88
N GLY A 135 -7.73 -4.34 -4.59
CA GLY A 135 -7.59 -5.60 -3.88
C GLY A 135 -6.18 -5.88 -3.38
N GLY A 136 -5.17 -5.11 -3.80
CA GLY A 136 -3.80 -5.21 -3.29
C GLY A 136 -3.27 -6.65 -3.25
N GLU A 137 -2.69 -7.07 -2.11
CA GLU A 137 -2.27 -8.47 -1.93
C GLU A 137 -3.41 -9.46 -1.73
N THR A 138 -4.64 -8.98 -1.53
CA THR A 138 -5.85 -9.79 -1.42
C THR A 138 -6.50 -10.12 -2.75
N ARG A 139 -6.01 -9.53 -3.84
CA ARG A 139 -6.42 -9.83 -5.21
C ARG A 139 -6.20 -11.30 -5.58
#